data_AF-A0A8H4W6R2-F1
#
_entry.id   AF-A0A8H4W6R2-F1
#
_cell.length_a   1.000
_cell.length_b   1.000
_cell.length_c   1.000
_cell.angle_alpha   90.00
_cell.angle_beta   90.00
_cell.angle_gamma   90.00
#
_symmetry.space_group_name_H-M   'P 1'
#
loop_
_entity.id
_entity.type
_entity.pdbx_description
1 polymer ?
#
loop_
_entity_poly.entity_id
_entity_poly.type
_entity_poly.pdbx_seq_one_letter_code
_entity_poly.pdbx_strand_id
1 'polypeptide(L)'
;MDYTPDAVDALAPTAEMPIFFHRHRRLLRIATSLAGTTDDLMDELYKMAADDYNACVATQRQDGSDEAVGQVMAASLKAIEDHDNGLQMVELLRSIPKEVVTSIIDNTIGHRYKTDANFRKLFMALEGAGVYLNTIIVKGTGKGLTRHEWESLQAMIQRYVNGKGVVLGPTSSPTDIANSVEAATIERRYRYSRRSQAECQAGTAAGKRELVQGNNKSAIFYQRLSKRINPQLDPSGDVRQLQSLTQVGCSNTLNTRMGQYQPRTGMKSTPKTWQLVLGCLAVLGIDVEIVGLPILKIWKEEHLELSEILVTSLAGSLIEQYGINPVAPGTQSFNGDNLDLETEEVFEECSWVFDNMKHDIDLARRRLDAVKSIKRLADSEDTLDTVKDIKEHVTKASQRGAEHSLNVADLTRKLQRAKDAENDRIANLTEASVKKEGYTSFSTGVQKWLTRRM
;
A
#
# COMPACT_ATOMS: atom_id res chain seq x y z
N MET A 1 9.71 32.73 10.18
CA MET A 1 9.77 31.36 9.63
C MET A 1 8.36 31.04 9.22
N ASP A 2 8.04 31.27 7.96
CA ASP A 2 6.69 31.08 7.45
C ASP A 2 6.46 29.59 7.26
N TYR A 3 5.59 29.02 8.09
CA TYR A 3 5.09 27.67 7.94
C TYR A 3 4.13 27.68 6.76
N THR A 4 4.62 27.31 5.57
CA THR A 4 3.77 27.12 4.39
C THR A 4 2.97 25.82 4.56
N PRO A 5 1.64 25.85 4.44
CA PRO A 5 0.79 24.65 4.45
C PRO A 5 1.04 23.66 3.30
N ASP A 6 2.00 23.94 2.40
CA ASP A 6 2.22 23.22 1.15
C ASP A 6 3.00 21.90 1.29
N ALA A 7 3.54 21.58 2.48
CA ALA A 7 4.22 20.30 2.70
C ALA A 7 3.26 19.08 2.74
N VAL A 8 1.95 19.31 2.71
CA VAL A 8 0.94 18.23 2.73
C VAL A 8 0.86 17.48 1.38
N ASP A 9 1.36 18.07 0.29
CA ASP A 9 1.29 17.51 -1.07
C ASP A 9 2.54 16.73 -1.53
N ALA A 10 3.56 16.58 -0.68
CA ALA A 10 4.84 15.94 -1.05
C ALA A 10 4.77 14.42 -1.36
N LEU A 11 3.61 13.77 -1.14
CA LEU A 11 3.38 12.35 -1.43
C LEU A 11 2.25 12.15 -2.46
N ALA A 12 2.16 13.05 -3.44
CA ALA A 12 1.30 12.88 -4.60
C ALA A 12 1.72 11.62 -5.39
N PRO A 13 0.77 10.75 -5.79
CA PRO A 13 1.07 9.61 -6.63
C PRO A 13 1.70 10.05 -7.96
N THR A 14 2.68 9.29 -8.44
CA THR A 14 3.32 9.49 -9.75
C THR A 14 3.18 8.22 -10.60
N ALA A 15 3.55 8.29 -11.88
CA ALA A 15 3.63 7.10 -12.74
C ALA A 15 4.58 6.04 -12.17
N GLU A 16 5.69 6.47 -11.56
CA GLU A 16 6.70 5.60 -10.95
C GLU A 16 6.28 5.07 -9.56
N MET A 17 5.48 5.84 -8.83
CA MET A 17 4.98 5.50 -7.50
C MET A 17 3.47 5.76 -7.38
N PRO A 18 2.63 4.94 -8.03
CA PRO A 18 1.19 5.20 -8.08
C PRO A 18 0.47 4.89 -6.77
N ILE A 19 1.15 4.24 -5.81
CA ILE A 19 0.56 3.69 -4.59
C ILE A 19 1.00 4.46 -3.35
N PHE A 20 0.18 5.41 -2.91
CA PHE A 20 0.27 6.02 -1.58
C PHE A 20 -1.08 5.98 -0.88
N PHE A 21 -1.30 4.93 -0.08
CA PHE A 21 -2.50 4.84 0.75
C PHE A 21 -2.40 5.75 1.96
N HIS A 22 -3.56 6.02 2.58
CA HIS A 22 -3.62 6.80 3.81
C HIS A 22 -2.65 6.26 4.89
N ARG A 23 -2.56 4.93 5.04
CA ARG A 23 -1.61 4.26 5.95
C ARG A 23 -0.15 4.59 5.61
N HIS A 24 0.27 4.39 4.37
CA HIS A 24 1.64 4.69 3.93
C HIS A 24 1.97 6.17 4.07
N ARG A 25 1.03 7.08 3.77
CA ARG A 25 1.25 8.52 3.92
C ARG A 25 1.48 8.93 5.37
N ARG A 26 0.69 8.36 6.30
CA ARG A 26 0.85 8.54 7.75
C ARG A 26 2.26 8.13 8.19
N LEU A 27 2.68 6.92 7.83
CA LEU A 27 4.01 6.38 8.18
C LEU A 27 5.15 7.17 7.50
N LEU A 28 5.06 7.45 6.19
CA LEU A 28 6.10 8.16 5.43
C LEU A 28 6.28 9.60 5.89
N ARG A 29 5.21 10.27 6.32
CA ARG A 29 5.32 11.62 6.90
C ARG A 29 6.22 11.61 8.13
N ILE A 30 6.16 10.56 8.94
CA ILE A 30 7.00 10.41 10.14
C ILE A 30 8.40 9.95 9.72
N ALA A 31 8.49 8.89 8.92
CA ALA A 31 9.75 8.28 8.51
C ALA A 31 10.66 9.23 7.71
N THR A 32 10.10 10.13 6.89
CA THR A 32 10.88 11.10 6.10
C THR A 32 11.07 12.45 6.82
N SER A 33 10.39 12.67 7.95
CA SER A 33 10.56 13.88 8.74
C SER A 33 11.90 13.91 9.46
N LEU A 34 12.58 15.07 9.41
CA LEU A 34 13.76 15.35 10.24
C LEU A 34 13.44 15.36 11.74
N ALA A 35 12.18 15.56 12.10
CA ALA A 35 11.70 15.59 13.48
C ALA A 35 10.96 14.30 13.89
N GLY A 36 10.84 13.30 13.01
CA GLY A 36 10.21 12.02 13.33
C GLY A 36 11.20 11.04 13.95
N THR A 37 10.84 10.49 15.12
CA THR A 37 11.58 9.42 15.81
C THR A 37 11.09 8.02 15.42
N THR A 38 11.83 7.01 15.84
CA THR A 38 11.36 5.62 15.82
C THR A 38 10.08 5.45 16.65
N ASP A 39 10.03 6.11 17.81
CA ASP A 39 8.90 6.05 18.74
C ASP A 39 7.63 6.65 18.11
N ASP A 40 7.74 7.80 17.43
CA ASP A 40 6.59 8.40 16.74
C ASP A 40 6.03 7.46 15.67
N LEU A 41 6.92 6.75 14.96
CA LEU A 41 6.54 5.81 13.91
C LEU A 41 5.85 4.56 14.50
N MET A 42 6.34 4.09 15.66
CA MET A 42 5.72 2.99 16.40
C MET A 42 4.36 3.36 16.99
N ASP A 43 4.24 4.54 17.61
CA ASP A 43 2.96 5.06 18.09
C ASP A 43 1.91 5.07 16.97
N GLU A 44 2.33 5.43 15.75
CA GLU A 44 1.46 5.43 14.60
C GLU A 44 1.05 4.02 14.15
N LEU A 45 1.97 3.04 14.22
CA LEU A 45 1.66 1.64 13.97
C LEU A 45 0.72 1.05 15.02
N TYR A 46 0.89 1.36 16.30
CA TYR A 46 0.00 0.91 17.37
C TYR A 46 -1.40 1.50 17.20
N LYS A 47 -1.52 2.79 16.83
CA LYS A 47 -2.82 3.39 16.46
C LYS A 47 -3.48 2.66 15.30
N MET A 48 -2.70 2.30 14.28
CA MET A 48 -3.22 1.52 13.14
C MET A 48 -3.66 0.11 13.56
N ALA A 49 -2.94 -0.55 14.48
CA ALA A 49 -3.35 -1.84 15.02
C ALA A 49 -4.69 -1.73 15.77
N ALA A 50 -4.88 -0.67 16.57
CA ALA A 50 -6.15 -0.39 17.23
C ALA A 50 -7.28 -0.09 16.22
N ASP A 51 -7.01 0.68 15.16
CA ASP A 51 -7.96 0.92 14.06
C ASP A 51 -8.40 -0.41 13.40
N ASP A 52 -7.43 -1.27 13.08
CA ASP A 52 -7.65 -2.58 12.45
C ASP A 52 -8.45 -3.53 13.38
N TYR A 53 -8.13 -3.55 14.67
CA TYR A 53 -8.87 -4.33 15.68
C TYR A 53 -10.34 -3.89 15.77
N ASN A 54 -10.58 -2.58 15.88
CA ASN A 54 -11.93 -2.02 15.97
C ASN A 54 -12.76 -2.30 14.71
N ALA A 55 -12.14 -2.22 13.53
CA ALA A 55 -12.77 -2.59 12.26
C ALA A 55 -13.17 -4.08 12.25
N CYS A 56 -12.28 -4.98 12.69
CA CYS A 56 -12.56 -6.40 12.78
C CYS A 56 -13.73 -6.72 13.74
N VAL A 57 -13.75 -6.08 14.92
CA VAL A 57 -14.83 -6.24 15.91
C VAL A 57 -16.18 -5.77 15.33
N ALA A 58 -16.19 -4.67 14.58
CA ALA A 58 -17.40 -4.18 13.92
C ALA A 58 -17.94 -5.18 12.88
N THR A 59 -17.05 -5.79 12.08
CA THR A 59 -17.42 -6.78 11.07
C THR A 59 -17.88 -8.11 11.67
N GLN A 60 -17.23 -8.63 12.71
CA GLN A 60 -17.64 -9.88 13.37
C GLN A 60 -19.08 -9.82 13.92
N ARG A 61 -19.50 -8.64 14.40
CA ARG A 61 -20.87 -8.42 14.87
C ARG A 61 -21.91 -8.50 13.76
N GLN A 62 -21.53 -8.31 12.51
CA GLN A 62 -22.43 -8.26 11.36
C GLN A 62 -22.56 -9.60 10.64
N ASP A 63 -21.45 -10.31 10.41
CA ASP A 63 -21.45 -11.41 9.41
C ASP A 63 -21.19 -12.81 9.98
N GLY A 64 -20.97 -12.95 11.30
CA GLY A 64 -20.53 -14.23 11.87
C GLY A 64 -19.06 -14.54 11.53
N SER A 65 -18.42 -15.39 12.32
CA SER A 65 -16.95 -15.51 12.38
C SER A 65 -16.29 -15.96 11.05
N ASP A 66 -15.64 -15.04 10.34
CA ASP A 66 -14.62 -15.36 9.32
C ASP A 66 -13.26 -15.56 10.03
N GLU A 67 -12.64 -16.71 9.82
CA GLU A 67 -11.31 -17.07 10.33
C GLU A 67 -10.25 -16.00 10.00
N ALA A 68 -10.35 -15.38 8.82
CA ALA A 68 -9.43 -14.32 8.41
C ALA A 68 -9.56 -13.06 9.28
N VAL A 69 -10.78 -12.73 9.70
CA VAL A 69 -11.03 -11.61 10.62
C VAL A 69 -10.45 -11.93 12.00
N GLY A 70 -10.57 -13.18 12.45
CA GLY A 70 -9.94 -13.64 13.70
C GLY A 70 -8.42 -13.49 13.70
N GLN A 71 -7.76 -13.84 12.58
CA GLN A 71 -6.30 -13.74 12.47
C GLN A 71 -5.78 -12.29 12.44
N VAL A 72 -6.43 -11.40 11.69
CA VAL A 72 -6.07 -9.96 11.70
C VAL A 72 -6.29 -9.36 13.08
N MET A 73 -7.41 -9.69 13.73
CA MET A 73 -7.70 -9.26 15.08
C MET A 73 -6.65 -9.74 16.08
N ALA A 74 -6.17 -10.98 15.96
CA ALA A 74 -5.12 -11.53 16.83
C ALA A 74 -3.77 -10.80 16.64
N ALA A 75 -3.37 -10.53 15.40
CA ALA A 75 -2.15 -9.77 15.12
C ALA A 75 -2.23 -8.33 15.67
N SER A 76 -3.37 -7.67 15.49
CA SER A 76 -3.62 -6.34 16.07
C SER A 76 -3.61 -6.36 17.59
N LEU A 77 -4.22 -7.37 18.22
CA LEU A 77 -4.25 -7.50 19.67
C LEU A 77 -2.83 -7.67 20.25
N LYS A 78 -1.99 -8.50 19.64
CA LYS A 78 -0.58 -8.65 20.05
C LYS A 78 0.20 -7.33 19.98
N ALA A 79 -0.03 -6.53 18.93
CA ALA A 79 0.60 -5.21 18.83
C ALA A 79 0.11 -4.25 19.94
N ILE A 80 -1.18 -4.30 20.27
CA ILE A 80 -1.75 -3.50 21.38
C ILE A 80 -1.18 -3.96 22.74
N GLU A 81 -1.10 -5.27 22.96
CA GLU A 81 -0.51 -5.84 24.18
C GLU A 81 0.98 -5.48 24.32
N ASP A 82 1.73 -5.47 23.22
CA ASP A 82 3.12 -5.02 23.20
C ASP A 82 3.24 -3.54 23.58
N HIS A 83 2.37 -2.67 23.05
CA HIS A 83 2.34 -1.25 23.43
C HIS A 83 2.18 -1.04 24.94
N ASP A 84 1.33 -1.85 25.58
CA ASP A 84 1.02 -1.68 26.99
C ASP A 84 2.06 -2.32 27.94
N ASN A 85 2.76 -3.38 27.50
CA ASN A 85 3.52 -4.25 28.40
C ASN A 85 4.99 -4.47 28.05
N GLY A 86 5.42 -4.23 26.82
CA GLY A 86 6.74 -4.68 26.34
C GLY A 86 7.53 -3.67 25.54
N LEU A 87 6.85 -2.90 24.68
CA LEU A 87 7.47 -2.02 23.66
C LEU A 87 8.57 -2.74 22.86
N GLN A 88 8.47 -4.06 22.70
CA GLN A 88 9.48 -4.86 22.04
C GLN A 88 9.49 -4.61 20.54
N MET A 89 8.33 -4.29 19.94
CA MET A 89 8.29 -3.85 18.54
C MET A 89 9.07 -2.54 18.33
N VAL A 90 9.18 -1.68 19.35
CA VAL A 90 10.03 -0.48 19.31
C VAL A 90 11.50 -0.86 19.29
N GLU A 91 11.93 -1.79 20.14
CA GLU A 91 13.30 -2.33 20.13
C GLU A 91 13.64 -2.92 18.75
N LEU A 92 12.71 -3.72 18.20
CA LEU A 92 12.84 -4.32 16.88
C LEU A 92 12.93 -3.26 15.78
N LEU A 93 12.08 -2.23 15.80
CA LEU A 93 12.12 -1.18 14.78
C LEU A 93 13.45 -0.41 14.80
N ARG A 94 14.00 -0.14 15.99
CA ARG A 94 15.31 0.53 16.13
C ARG A 94 16.45 -0.30 15.54
N SER A 95 16.28 -1.61 15.40
CA SER A 95 17.28 -2.48 14.76
C SER A 95 17.29 -2.41 13.23
N ILE A 96 16.32 -1.72 12.62
CA ILE A 96 16.21 -1.58 11.17
C ILE A 96 16.73 -0.19 10.76
N PRO A 97 17.64 -0.09 9.76
CA PRO A 97 18.07 1.21 9.24
C PRO A 97 16.90 2.05 8.72
N LYS A 98 16.89 3.36 9.01
CA LYS A 98 15.79 4.28 8.66
C LYS A 98 15.50 4.29 7.15
N GLU A 99 16.53 4.16 6.33
CA GLU A 99 16.43 4.05 4.88
C GLU A 99 15.69 2.78 4.46
N VAL A 100 15.96 1.66 5.14
CA VAL A 100 15.30 0.38 4.89
C VAL A 100 13.84 0.47 5.29
N VAL A 101 13.53 0.99 6.48
CA VAL A 101 12.15 1.25 6.94
C VAL A 101 11.37 2.07 5.93
N THR A 102 11.95 3.19 5.47
CA THR A 102 11.30 4.08 4.49
C THR A 102 11.00 3.34 3.18
N SER A 103 11.96 2.54 2.70
CA SER A 103 11.82 1.76 1.46
C SER A 103 10.82 0.59 1.56
N ILE A 104 10.58 0.09 2.77
CA ILE A 104 9.54 -0.91 3.04
C ILE A 104 8.18 -0.22 2.93
N ILE A 105 8.01 0.92 3.61
CA ILE A 105 6.73 1.65 3.65
C ILE A 105 6.30 2.12 2.25
N ASP A 106 7.23 2.66 1.46
CA ASP A 106 6.94 3.10 0.10
C ASP A 106 7.01 1.97 -0.94
N ASN A 107 7.29 0.72 -0.52
CA ASN A 107 7.43 -0.46 -1.37
C ASN A 107 8.50 -0.36 -2.48
N THR A 108 9.53 0.47 -2.30
CA THR A 108 10.66 0.63 -3.24
C THR A 108 11.90 -0.21 -2.89
N ILE A 109 11.85 -1.00 -1.82
CA ILE A 109 13.00 -1.76 -1.31
C ILE A 109 13.73 -2.59 -2.37
N GLY A 110 12.99 -3.26 -3.27
CA GLY A 110 13.59 -4.04 -4.36
C GLY A 110 14.34 -3.19 -5.37
N HIS A 111 13.80 -2.00 -5.69
CA HIS A 111 14.46 -1.05 -6.56
C HIS A 111 15.76 -0.54 -5.92
N ARG A 112 15.68 -0.03 -4.70
CA ARG A 112 16.84 0.51 -3.97
C ARG A 112 17.93 -0.53 -3.79
N TYR A 113 17.56 -1.76 -3.43
CA TYR A 113 18.51 -2.86 -3.33
C TYR A 113 19.26 -3.12 -4.65
N LYS A 114 18.63 -2.92 -5.81
CA LYS A 114 19.34 -3.12 -7.09
C LYS A 114 20.15 -1.94 -7.56
N THR A 115 19.70 -0.73 -7.29
CA THR A 115 20.30 0.47 -7.88
C THR A 115 21.28 1.18 -6.96
N ASP A 116 21.23 0.93 -5.65
CA ASP A 116 22.06 1.59 -4.66
C ASP A 116 22.97 0.58 -3.93
N ALA A 117 24.27 0.66 -4.22
CA ALA A 117 25.27 -0.22 -3.61
C ALA A 117 25.50 0.04 -2.11
N ASN A 118 25.24 1.26 -1.63
CA ASN A 118 25.34 1.55 -0.20
C ASN A 118 24.10 1.04 0.53
N PHE A 119 22.92 1.19 -0.07
CA PHE A 119 21.69 0.60 0.47
C PHE A 119 21.78 -0.92 0.64
N ARG A 120 22.44 -1.64 -0.28
CA ARG A 120 22.68 -3.09 -0.15
C ARG A 120 23.49 -3.50 1.08
N LYS A 121 24.30 -2.60 1.63
CA LYS A 121 25.13 -2.87 2.82
C LYS A 121 24.33 -2.75 4.12
N LEU A 122 23.08 -2.30 4.05
CA LEU A 122 22.19 -2.11 5.20
C LEU A 122 21.43 -3.38 5.60
N PHE A 123 21.79 -4.53 5.02
CA PHE A 123 21.12 -5.81 5.28
C PHE A 123 22.07 -6.76 5.99
N MET A 124 21.53 -7.43 7.02
CA MET A 124 22.22 -8.46 7.80
C MET A 124 22.48 -9.73 6.99
N ALA A 125 23.23 -10.66 7.57
CA ALA A 125 23.50 -11.97 7.01
C ALA A 125 22.21 -12.82 6.88
N LEU A 126 22.27 -13.90 6.10
CA LEU A 126 21.09 -14.75 5.84
C LEU A 126 20.95 -15.88 6.87
N GLU A 127 21.96 -16.11 7.70
CA GLU A 127 22.09 -17.20 8.66
C GLU A 127 21.30 -16.93 9.94
N GLY A 128 20.52 -17.88 10.45
CA GLY A 128 19.79 -17.70 11.71
C GLY A 128 18.32 -17.30 11.57
N ALA A 129 17.71 -16.92 12.70
CA ALA A 129 16.29 -16.65 12.81
C ALA A 129 15.93 -15.16 12.60
N GLY A 130 14.74 -14.90 12.03
CA GLY A 130 14.26 -13.54 11.84
C GLY A 130 13.12 -13.39 10.85
N VAL A 131 12.98 -12.17 10.31
CA VAL A 131 11.98 -11.81 9.31
C VAL A 131 12.64 -11.45 8.00
N TYR A 132 12.03 -11.92 6.92
CA TYR A 132 12.44 -11.63 5.56
C TYR A 132 11.31 -10.97 4.77
N LEU A 133 11.71 -10.25 3.73
CA LEU A 133 10.81 -9.69 2.74
C LEU A 133 11.24 -10.18 1.36
N ASN A 134 10.29 -10.68 0.59
CA ASN A 134 10.45 -10.98 -0.83
C ASN A 134 9.71 -9.95 -1.67
N THR A 135 10.35 -9.53 -2.75
CA THR A 135 9.74 -8.67 -3.77
C THR A 135 10.18 -9.10 -5.16
N ILE A 136 9.50 -8.58 -6.17
CA ILE A 136 9.73 -8.90 -7.58
C ILE A 136 10.10 -7.64 -8.34
N ILE A 137 11.09 -7.75 -9.21
CA ILE A 137 11.49 -6.69 -10.13
C ILE A 137 11.66 -7.27 -11.53
N VAL A 138 11.52 -6.46 -12.56
CA VAL A 138 11.83 -6.88 -13.92
C VAL A 138 13.33 -6.95 -14.11
N LYS A 139 13.81 -8.10 -14.56
CA LYS A 139 15.23 -8.41 -14.67
C LYS A 139 15.93 -7.40 -15.58
N GLY A 140 17.10 -6.93 -15.14
CA GLY A 140 17.92 -5.96 -15.87
C GLY A 140 17.45 -4.51 -15.77
N THR A 141 16.30 -4.24 -15.15
CA THR A 141 15.76 -2.87 -15.03
C THR A 141 15.96 -2.26 -13.66
N GLY A 142 16.04 -3.11 -12.62
CA GLY A 142 15.99 -2.67 -11.23
C GLY A 142 14.66 -2.02 -10.83
N LYS A 143 13.60 -2.15 -11.64
CA LYS A 143 12.28 -1.56 -11.41
C LYS A 143 11.18 -2.64 -11.50
N GLY A 144 9.98 -2.30 -11.05
CA GLY A 144 8.79 -3.14 -11.17
C GLY A 144 8.16 -3.11 -12.56
N LEU A 145 6.88 -3.51 -12.60
CA LEU A 145 6.10 -3.58 -13.83
C LEU A 145 5.65 -2.20 -14.30
N THR A 146 5.38 -2.08 -15.61
CA THR A 146 4.66 -0.93 -16.18
C THR A 146 3.16 -1.03 -15.95
N ARG A 147 2.39 0.03 -16.23
CA ARG A 147 0.92 -0.02 -16.19
C ARG A 147 0.35 -1.14 -17.07
N HIS A 148 0.83 -1.26 -18.31
CA HIS A 148 0.34 -2.27 -19.25
C HIS A 148 0.69 -3.71 -18.82
N GLU A 149 1.87 -3.91 -18.23
CA GLU A 149 2.25 -5.19 -17.64
C GLU A 149 1.34 -5.53 -16.44
N TRP A 150 0.98 -4.54 -15.58
CA TRP A 150 0.02 -4.72 -14.50
C TRP A 150 -1.39 -5.05 -15.00
N GLU A 151 -1.89 -4.37 -16.03
CA GLU A 151 -3.19 -4.65 -16.67
C GLU A 151 -3.25 -6.10 -17.18
N SER A 152 -2.20 -6.53 -17.88
CA SER A 152 -2.08 -7.88 -18.43
C SER A 152 -2.04 -8.93 -17.32
N LEU A 153 -1.26 -8.68 -16.27
CA LEU A 153 -1.17 -9.55 -15.09
C LEU A 153 -2.52 -9.65 -14.37
N GLN A 154 -3.19 -8.52 -14.13
CA GLN A 154 -4.49 -8.48 -13.47
C GLN A 154 -5.53 -9.27 -14.27
N ALA A 155 -5.61 -9.03 -15.58
CA ALA A 155 -6.56 -9.72 -16.46
C ALA A 155 -6.33 -11.23 -16.48
N MET A 156 -5.07 -11.68 -16.52
CA MET A 156 -4.73 -13.11 -16.50
C MET A 156 -5.08 -13.76 -15.16
N ILE A 157 -4.77 -13.11 -14.03
CA ILE A 157 -5.15 -13.59 -12.70
C ILE A 157 -6.67 -13.67 -12.57
N GLN A 158 -7.40 -12.65 -13.05
CA GLN A 158 -8.86 -12.64 -13.03
C GLN A 158 -9.44 -13.81 -13.82
N ARG A 159 -8.96 -14.08 -15.05
CA ARG A 159 -9.40 -15.24 -15.85
C ARG A 159 -9.10 -16.57 -15.15
N TYR A 160 -7.91 -16.70 -14.58
CA TYR A 160 -7.50 -17.89 -13.82
C TYR A 160 -8.45 -18.14 -12.64
N VAL A 161 -8.73 -17.11 -11.83
CA VAL A 161 -9.63 -17.18 -10.67
C VAL A 161 -11.06 -17.50 -11.09
N ASN A 162 -11.59 -16.82 -12.12
CA ASN A 162 -12.94 -17.01 -12.62
C ASN A 162 -13.17 -18.40 -13.23
N GLY A 163 -12.10 -19.05 -13.71
CA GLY A 163 -12.17 -20.42 -14.22
C GLY A 163 -12.35 -21.49 -13.13
N LYS A 164 -12.29 -21.13 -11.84
CA LYS A 164 -12.51 -22.08 -10.74
C LYS A 164 -13.96 -22.58 -10.73
N GLY A 165 -14.13 -23.90 -10.74
CA GLY A 165 -15.44 -24.56 -10.79
C GLY A 165 -16.04 -24.69 -12.19
N VAL A 166 -15.43 -24.08 -13.21
CA VAL A 166 -15.89 -24.21 -14.60
C VAL A 166 -15.41 -25.55 -15.18
N VAL A 167 -16.32 -26.50 -15.33
CA VAL A 167 -16.02 -27.83 -15.90
C VAL A 167 -16.24 -27.81 -17.40
N LEU A 168 -15.24 -28.25 -18.16
CA LEU A 168 -15.33 -28.36 -19.61
C LEU A 168 -16.14 -29.58 -20.03
N GLY A 169 -17.00 -29.40 -21.02
CA GLY A 169 -17.79 -30.44 -21.65
C GLY A 169 -17.92 -30.23 -23.16
N PRO A 170 -18.70 -31.07 -23.87
CA PRO A 170 -18.83 -31.01 -25.32
C PRO A 170 -19.35 -29.67 -25.87
N THR A 171 -20.06 -28.89 -25.05
CA THR A 171 -20.66 -27.59 -25.41
C THR A 171 -19.88 -26.39 -24.87
N SER A 172 -18.70 -26.60 -24.27
CA SER A 172 -17.89 -25.50 -23.75
C SER A 172 -17.45 -24.55 -24.85
N SER A 173 -17.42 -23.26 -24.54
CA SER A 173 -17.03 -22.25 -25.51
C SER A 173 -15.53 -22.36 -25.84
N PRO A 174 -15.09 -21.89 -27.03
CA PRO A 174 -13.66 -21.78 -27.34
C PRO A 174 -12.88 -20.96 -26.28
N THR A 175 -13.52 -19.95 -25.68
CA THR A 175 -12.94 -19.13 -24.62
C THR A 175 -12.69 -19.93 -23.33
N ASP A 176 -13.62 -20.80 -22.93
CA ASP A 176 -13.45 -21.64 -21.73
C ASP A 176 -12.30 -22.64 -21.91
N ILE A 177 -12.22 -23.23 -23.11
CA ILE A 177 -11.14 -24.16 -23.50
C ILE A 177 -9.80 -23.42 -23.44
N ALA A 178 -9.70 -22.24 -24.06
CA ALA A 178 -8.49 -21.43 -24.05
C ALA A 178 -8.06 -21.03 -22.63
N ASN A 179 -9.01 -20.59 -21.78
CA ASN A 179 -8.75 -20.25 -20.39
C ASN A 179 -8.24 -21.47 -19.59
N SER A 180 -8.81 -22.66 -19.82
CA SER A 180 -8.34 -23.89 -19.18
C SER A 180 -6.91 -24.25 -19.57
N VAL A 181 -6.54 -24.06 -20.84
CA VAL A 181 -5.17 -24.27 -21.34
C VAL A 181 -4.20 -23.24 -20.78
N GLU A 182 -4.58 -21.97 -20.73
CA GLU A 182 -3.81 -20.88 -20.09
C GLU A 182 -3.54 -21.22 -18.62
N ALA A 183 -4.58 -21.60 -17.88
CA ALA A 183 -4.48 -21.98 -16.48
C ALA A 183 -3.55 -23.18 -16.24
N ALA A 184 -3.62 -24.22 -17.10
CA ALA A 184 -2.73 -25.37 -17.00
C ALA A 184 -1.26 -24.97 -17.22
N THR A 185 -1.02 -24.02 -18.14
CA THR A 185 0.31 -23.49 -18.43
C THR A 185 0.87 -22.69 -17.25
N ILE A 186 0.04 -21.87 -16.59
CA ILE A 186 0.38 -21.16 -15.36
C ILE A 186 0.79 -22.16 -14.26
N GLU A 187 -0.06 -23.17 -13.99
CA GLU A 187 0.19 -24.16 -12.92
C GLU A 187 1.45 -24.98 -13.15
N ARG A 188 1.73 -25.32 -14.41
CA ARG A 188 2.91 -26.13 -14.76
C ARG A 188 4.21 -25.37 -14.58
N ARG A 189 4.24 -24.05 -14.78
CA ARG A 189 5.49 -23.30 -14.98
C ARG A 189 6.51 -23.50 -13.86
N TYR A 190 6.05 -23.50 -12.61
CA TYR A 190 6.92 -23.54 -11.44
C TYR A 190 6.59 -24.62 -10.42
N ARG A 191 5.65 -25.52 -10.71
CA ARG A 191 5.47 -26.75 -9.93
C ARG A 191 6.44 -27.81 -10.44
N TYR A 192 7.59 -27.92 -9.76
CA TYR A 192 8.66 -28.85 -10.13
C TYR A 192 8.16 -30.32 -10.25
N SER A 193 8.33 -30.89 -11.45
CA SER A 193 8.72 -32.28 -11.76
C SER A 193 7.76 -33.49 -11.62
N ARG A 194 6.48 -33.36 -11.23
CA ARG A 194 5.59 -34.55 -11.22
C ARG A 194 4.37 -34.49 -12.12
N ARG A 195 3.98 -33.30 -12.57
CA ARG A 195 2.79 -33.17 -13.40
C ARG A 195 3.14 -32.80 -14.83
N SER A 196 2.76 -33.66 -15.74
CA SER A 196 2.70 -33.40 -17.17
C SER A 196 1.73 -32.27 -17.48
N GLN A 197 1.90 -31.64 -18.65
CA GLN A 197 0.94 -30.66 -19.15
C GLN A 197 -0.47 -31.25 -19.24
N ALA A 198 -0.58 -32.54 -19.63
CA ALA A 198 -1.84 -33.25 -19.73
C ALA A 198 -2.54 -33.38 -18.36
N GLU A 199 -1.80 -33.68 -17.28
CA GLU A 199 -2.37 -33.74 -15.93
C GLU A 199 -2.86 -32.38 -15.45
N CYS A 200 -2.09 -31.31 -15.69
CA CYS A 200 -2.53 -29.94 -15.39
C CYS A 200 -3.80 -29.58 -16.20
N GLN A 201 -3.82 -29.87 -17.50
CA GLN A 201 -4.98 -29.63 -18.37
C GLN A 201 -6.21 -30.43 -17.94
N ALA A 202 -6.04 -31.69 -17.54
CA ALA A 202 -7.14 -32.49 -17.01
C ALA A 202 -7.69 -31.88 -15.71
N GLY A 203 -6.81 -31.39 -14.82
CA GLY A 203 -7.20 -30.68 -13.61
C GLY A 203 -7.98 -29.40 -13.90
N THR A 204 -7.46 -28.54 -14.78
CA THR A 204 -8.09 -27.26 -15.11
C THR A 204 -9.37 -27.42 -15.93
N ALA A 205 -9.46 -28.43 -16.79
CA ALA A 205 -10.67 -28.82 -17.49
C ALA A 205 -11.76 -29.32 -16.54
N ALA A 206 -11.38 -29.96 -15.43
CA ALA A 206 -12.29 -30.32 -14.34
C ALA A 206 -12.62 -29.15 -13.39
N GLY A 207 -12.32 -27.91 -13.78
CA GLY A 207 -12.59 -26.71 -12.98
C GLY A 207 -11.65 -26.50 -11.78
N LYS A 208 -10.58 -27.28 -11.64
CA LYS A 208 -9.59 -27.06 -10.56
C LYS A 208 -8.72 -25.85 -10.88
N ARG A 209 -8.44 -25.05 -9.85
CA ARG A 209 -7.48 -23.94 -9.89
C ARG A 209 -6.66 -23.99 -8.61
N GLU A 210 -5.57 -24.73 -8.63
CA GLU A 210 -4.85 -25.12 -7.40
C GLU A 210 -4.17 -23.94 -6.70
N LEU A 211 -3.84 -22.89 -7.47
CA LEU A 211 -3.20 -21.68 -6.99
C LEU A 211 -4.22 -20.62 -6.50
N VAL A 212 -5.52 -20.90 -6.56
CA VAL A 212 -6.52 -20.04 -5.92
C VAL A 212 -6.41 -20.19 -4.41
N GLN A 213 -6.23 -19.06 -3.74
CA GLN A 213 -6.31 -18.93 -2.30
C GLN A 213 -7.78 -18.98 -1.85
N GLY A 214 -8.07 -19.60 -0.70
CA GLY A 214 -9.42 -19.69 -0.13
C GLY A 214 -10.01 -18.33 0.25
N ASN A 215 -11.25 -18.35 0.78
CA ASN A 215 -11.94 -17.20 1.39
C ASN A 215 -11.93 -15.93 0.51
N ASN A 216 -12.14 -16.10 -0.80
CA ASN A 216 -12.18 -15.01 -1.79
C ASN A 216 -10.88 -14.17 -1.91
N LYS A 217 -9.79 -14.57 -1.25
CA LYS A 217 -8.54 -13.80 -1.18
C LYS A 217 -7.92 -13.53 -2.55
N SER A 218 -7.94 -14.51 -3.45
CA SER A 218 -7.46 -14.30 -4.83
C SER A 218 -8.29 -13.28 -5.61
N ALA A 219 -9.60 -13.17 -5.32
CA ALA A 219 -10.44 -12.18 -5.98
C ALA A 219 -10.17 -10.77 -5.46
N ILE A 220 -10.08 -10.62 -4.14
CA ILE A 220 -9.65 -9.38 -3.49
C ILE A 220 -8.29 -8.96 -4.04
N PHE A 221 -7.34 -9.89 -4.14
CA PHE A 221 -6.00 -9.61 -4.65
C PHE A 221 -6.00 -9.00 -6.05
N TYR A 222 -6.64 -9.62 -7.06
CA TYR A 222 -6.62 -9.04 -8.40
C TYR A 222 -7.41 -7.72 -8.46
N GLN A 223 -8.46 -7.54 -7.67
CA GLN A 223 -9.16 -6.26 -7.59
C GLN A 223 -8.23 -5.15 -7.05
N ARG A 224 -7.40 -5.47 -6.05
CA ARG A 224 -6.45 -4.53 -5.44
C ARG A 224 -5.32 -4.13 -6.40
N LEU A 225 -4.94 -4.99 -7.35
CA LEU A 225 -3.96 -4.64 -8.40
C LEU A 225 -4.41 -3.44 -9.25
N SER A 226 -5.72 -3.18 -9.37
CA SER A 226 -6.24 -2.01 -10.10
C SER A 226 -5.67 -0.68 -9.62
N LYS A 227 -5.25 -0.57 -8.35
CA LYS A 227 -4.65 0.67 -7.84
C LYS A 227 -3.30 0.98 -8.48
N ARG A 228 -2.60 -0.02 -9.02
CA ARG A 228 -1.33 0.14 -9.74
C ARG A 228 -1.56 0.52 -11.21
N ILE A 229 -2.81 0.55 -11.65
CA ILE A 229 -3.22 0.81 -13.02
C ILE A 229 -3.93 2.16 -13.05
N ASN A 230 -3.21 3.23 -13.38
CA ASN A 230 -3.78 4.57 -13.45
C ASN A 230 -3.39 5.28 -14.75
N PRO A 231 -4.30 5.32 -15.75
CA PRO A 231 -4.04 6.00 -17.02
C PRO A 231 -3.84 7.51 -16.92
N GLN A 232 -4.29 8.15 -15.84
CA GLN A 232 -4.08 9.58 -15.64
C GLN A 232 -2.64 9.89 -15.17
N LEU A 233 -2.04 8.97 -14.40
CA LEU A 233 -0.64 9.11 -13.96
C LEU A 233 0.34 8.68 -15.05
N ASP A 234 0.02 7.62 -15.78
CA ASP A 234 0.83 7.12 -16.90
C ASP A 234 -0.07 6.88 -18.13
N PRO A 235 -0.31 7.91 -18.96
CA PRO A 235 -1.10 7.75 -20.19
C PRO A 235 -0.45 6.79 -21.19
N SER A 236 0.88 6.82 -21.29
CA SER A 236 1.68 5.97 -22.18
C SER A 236 1.57 4.50 -21.83
N GLY A 237 1.55 4.20 -20.52
CA GLY A 237 1.57 2.86 -19.97
C GLY A 237 2.93 2.18 -19.97
N ASP A 238 3.99 2.91 -20.32
CA ASP A 238 5.35 2.40 -20.48
C ASP A 238 6.28 2.77 -19.31
N VAL A 239 5.81 3.55 -18.33
CA VAL A 239 6.63 3.94 -17.19
C VAL A 239 6.75 2.76 -16.23
N ARG A 240 7.99 2.31 -15.98
CA ARG A 240 8.26 1.27 -14.97
C ARG A 240 8.13 1.84 -13.57
N GLN A 241 7.32 1.17 -12.74
CA GLN A 241 7.14 1.58 -11.35
C GLN A 241 8.38 1.26 -10.51
N LEU A 242 8.74 2.15 -9.59
CA LEU A 242 9.75 1.86 -8.55
C LEU A 242 9.17 0.94 -7.47
N GLN A 243 7.85 1.05 -7.25
CA GLN A 243 7.13 0.24 -6.28
C GLN A 243 6.86 -1.15 -6.81
N SER A 244 7.03 -2.16 -5.96
CA SER A 244 6.78 -3.56 -6.31
C SER A 244 5.84 -4.23 -5.29
N LEU A 245 5.37 -5.44 -5.60
CA LEU A 245 4.62 -6.23 -4.62
C LEU A 245 5.59 -6.81 -3.59
N THR A 246 5.16 -6.87 -2.34
CA THR A 246 5.96 -7.39 -1.24
C THR A 246 5.22 -8.56 -0.57
N GLN A 247 6.02 -9.52 -0.11
CA GLN A 247 5.60 -10.61 0.74
C GLN A 247 6.55 -10.65 1.94
N VAL A 248 6.01 -10.66 3.14
CA VAL A 248 6.77 -10.70 4.40
C VAL A 248 6.55 -12.04 5.06
N GLY A 249 7.58 -12.64 5.64
CA GLY A 249 7.42 -13.81 6.49
C GLY A 249 8.55 -13.95 7.49
N CYS A 250 8.35 -14.82 8.48
CA CYS A 250 9.38 -15.15 9.46
C CYS A 250 9.94 -16.58 9.28
N SER A 251 11.09 -16.85 9.89
CA SER A 251 11.68 -18.18 9.94
C SER A 251 12.72 -18.33 11.04
N ASN A 252 12.87 -19.56 11.55
CA ASN A 252 14.03 -19.96 12.36
C ASN A 252 15.30 -20.17 11.52
N THR A 253 15.19 -20.23 10.18
CA THR A 253 16.33 -20.37 9.25
C THR A 253 16.10 -19.56 7.98
N LEU A 254 16.46 -18.26 8.04
CA LEU A 254 16.20 -17.29 6.96
C LEU A 254 16.72 -17.75 5.59
N ASN A 255 17.99 -18.16 5.49
CA ASN A 255 18.61 -18.60 4.23
C ASN A 255 17.81 -19.72 3.54
N THR A 256 17.49 -20.79 4.29
CA THR A 256 16.69 -21.92 3.79
C THR A 256 15.31 -21.45 3.33
N ARG A 257 14.64 -20.65 4.15
CA ARG A 257 13.26 -20.21 3.89
C ARG A 257 13.16 -19.27 2.69
N MET A 258 14.06 -18.30 2.58
CA MET A 258 14.11 -17.37 1.45
C MET A 258 14.47 -18.08 0.15
N GLY A 259 15.36 -19.08 0.20
CA GLY A 259 15.67 -19.93 -0.95
C GLY A 259 14.45 -20.62 -1.57
N GLN A 260 13.44 -20.97 -0.75
CA GLN A 260 12.20 -21.61 -1.20
C GLN A 260 11.30 -20.70 -2.05
N TYR A 261 11.51 -19.38 -2.04
CA TYR A 261 10.75 -18.45 -2.89
C TYR A 261 11.23 -18.43 -4.34
N GLN A 262 12.37 -19.07 -4.63
CA GLN A 262 12.93 -19.13 -5.97
C GLN A 262 12.23 -20.20 -6.82
N PRO A 263 11.88 -19.92 -8.09
CA PRO A 263 11.22 -20.86 -8.99
C PRO A 263 11.93 -22.21 -9.12
N ARG A 264 13.27 -22.19 -9.06
CA ARG A 264 14.12 -23.39 -9.14
C ARG A 264 13.88 -24.41 -8.02
N THR A 265 13.27 -24.00 -6.89
CA THR A 265 12.95 -24.88 -5.76
C THR A 265 11.52 -25.44 -5.82
N GLY A 266 10.74 -25.01 -6.80
CA GLY A 266 9.34 -25.41 -6.95
C GLY A 266 8.36 -24.70 -6.01
N MET A 267 8.83 -23.81 -5.14
CA MET A 267 8.01 -22.90 -4.32
C MET A 267 6.90 -23.58 -3.50
N LYS A 268 7.09 -24.84 -3.09
CA LYS A 268 6.04 -25.65 -2.44
C LYS A 268 5.51 -25.03 -1.16
N SER A 269 6.37 -24.33 -0.44
CA SER A 269 6.08 -23.78 0.89
C SER A 269 5.83 -22.27 0.85
N THR A 270 5.58 -21.68 -0.32
CA THR A 270 5.24 -20.24 -0.45
C THR A 270 3.73 -20.05 -0.56
N PRO A 271 3.21 -18.83 -0.31
CA PRO A 271 1.82 -18.51 -0.57
C PRO A 271 1.40 -18.84 -2.01
N LYS A 272 0.17 -19.36 -2.19
CA LYS A 272 -0.35 -19.66 -3.53
C LYS A 272 -0.44 -18.41 -4.41
N THR A 273 -0.77 -17.27 -3.82
CA THR A 273 -0.78 -15.96 -4.50
C THR A 273 0.58 -15.61 -5.08
N TRP A 274 1.68 -15.90 -4.36
CA TRP A 274 3.05 -15.72 -4.86
C TRP A 274 3.32 -16.59 -6.09
N GLN A 275 2.98 -17.89 -6.00
CA GLN A 275 3.13 -18.82 -7.13
C GLN A 275 2.29 -18.40 -8.34
N LEU A 276 1.06 -17.92 -8.11
CA LEU A 276 0.14 -17.45 -9.15
C LEU A 276 0.71 -16.24 -9.88
N VAL A 277 1.18 -15.21 -9.15
CA VAL A 277 1.78 -14.01 -9.74
C VAL A 277 2.95 -14.37 -10.63
N LEU A 278 3.90 -15.15 -10.12
CA LEU A 278 5.08 -15.55 -10.88
C LEU A 278 4.70 -16.40 -12.10
N GLY A 279 3.79 -17.36 -11.93
CA GLY A 279 3.30 -18.20 -13.03
C GLY A 279 2.68 -17.38 -14.15
N CYS A 280 1.83 -16.40 -13.82
CA CYS A 280 1.23 -15.48 -14.79
C CYS A 280 2.28 -14.62 -15.51
N LEU A 281 3.21 -14.01 -14.76
CA LEU A 281 4.30 -13.20 -15.35
C LEU A 281 5.13 -14.00 -16.35
N ALA A 282 5.41 -15.26 -16.03
CA ALA A 282 6.15 -16.15 -16.90
C ALA A 282 5.38 -16.52 -18.19
N VAL A 283 4.06 -16.69 -18.10
CA VAL A 283 3.20 -16.92 -19.28
C VAL A 283 3.09 -15.65 -20.14
N LEU A 284 3.10 -14.47 -19.51
CA LEU A 284 3.19 -13.17 -20.19
C LEU A 284 4.56 -12.89 -20.81
N GLY A 285 5.57 -13.75 -20.59
CA GLY A 285 6.92 -13.55 -21.10
C GLY A 285 7.72 -12.47 -20.38
N ILE A 286 7.30 -12.08 -19.17
CA ILE A 286 7.98 -11.06 -18.36
C ILE A 286 9.01 -11.78 -17.46
N ASP A 287 10.30 -11.59 -17.75
CA ASP A 287 11.38 -12.14 -16.93
C ASP A 287 11.59 -11.28 -15.68
N VAL A 288 11.34 -11.88 -14.51
CA VAL A 288 11.46 -11.21 -13.21
C VAL A 288 12.55 -11.83 -12.37
N GLU A 289 13.20 -10.97 -11.59
CA GLU A 289 14.10 -11.36 -10.53
C GLU A 289 13.38 -11.25 -9.18
N ILE A 290 13.57 -12.27 -8.34
CA ILE A 290 13.08 -12.28 -6.97
C ILE A 290 14.19 -11.77 -6.06
N VAL A 291 13.90 -10.66 -5.38
CA VAL A 291 14.79 -10.06 -4.38
C VAL A 291 14.27 -10.46 -3.01
N GLY A 292 14.97 -11.38 -2.35
CA GLY A 292 14.72 -11.76 -0.96
C GLY A 292 15.71 -11.07 -0.05
N LEU A 293 15.23 -10.43 1.02
CA LEU A 293 16.03 -9.61 1.94
C LEU A 293 15.79 -10.02 3.40
N PRO A 294 16.83 -10.24 4.21
CA PRO A 294 16.69 -10.38 5.65
C PRO A 294 16.48 -8.98 6.26
N ILE A 295 15.28 -8.71 6.77
CA ILE A 295 14.93 -7.37 7.27
C ILE A 295 15.40 -7.17 8.70
N LEU A 296 15.23 -8.19 9.54
CA LEU A 296 15.63 -8.15 10.94
C LEU A 296 15.97 -9.57 11.43
N LYS A 297 16.82 -9.61 12.46
CA LYS A 297 17.08 -10.79 13.29
C LYS A 297 16.34 -10.68 14.61
N ILE A 298 16.16 -11.81 15.28
CA ILE A 298 15.58 -11.86 16.61
C ILE A 298 16.63 -12.24 17.64
N TRP A 299 16.51 -11.70 18.85
CA TRP A 299 17.40 -11.99 19.98
C TRP A 299 16.63 -12.36 21.26
N LYS A 300 15.30 -12.46 21.16
CA LYS A 300 14.41 -13.06 22.16
C LYS A 300 13.40 -13.94 21.44
N GLU A 301 12.90 -14.98 22.09
CA GLU A 301 12.01 -15.95 21.45
C GLU A 301 10.70 -15.30 20.97
N GLU A 302 10.14 -14.41 21.79
CA GLU A 302 8.90 -13.69 21.51
C GLU A 302 9.03 -12.67 20.36
N HIS A 303 10.27 -12.28 20.01
CA HIS A 303 10.51 -11.33 18.93
C HIS A 303 10.10 -11.88 17.57
N LEU A 304 10.06 -13.21 17.34
CA LEU A 304 9.74 -13.77 16.01
C LEU A 304 8.34 -13.36 15.53
N GLU A 305 7.36 -13.43 16.42
CA GLU A 305 5.98 -13.11 16.08
C GLU A 305 5.78 -11.59 15.94
N LEU A 306 6.29 -10.83 16.90
CA LEU A 306 6.18 -9.36 16.93
C LEU A 306 6.88 -8.71 15.74
N SER A 307 8.04 -9.24 15.37
CA SER A 307 8.78 -8.74 14.22
C SER A 307 8.07 -9.01 12.89
N GLU A 308 7.42 -10.17 12.74
CA GLU A 308 6.63 -10.46 11.54
C GLU A 308 5.44 -9.49 11.44
N ILE A 309 4.77 -9.19 12.57
CA ILE A 309 3.70 -8.20 12.65
C ILE A 309 4.21 -6.82 12.26
N LEU A 310 5.35 -6.40 12.81
CA LEU A 310 5.98 -5.11 12.54
C LEU A 310 6.26 -4.91 11.04
N VAL A 311 7.02 -5.82 10.44
CA VAL A 311 7.45 -5.67 9.03
C VAL A 311 6.28 -5.82 8.07
N THR A 312 5.32 -6.71 8.37
CA THR A 312 4.08 -6.85 7.57
C THR A 312 3.28 -5.54 7.60
N SER A 313 3.17 -4.92 8.76
CA SER A 313 2.44 -3.66 8.96
C SER A 313 3.11 -2.46 8.30
N LEU A 314 4.44 -2.41 8.31
CA LEU A 314 5.23 -1.41 7.59
C LEU A 314 5.05 -1.56 6.07
N ALA A 315 5.18 -2.79 5.56
CA ALA A 315 5.12 -3.09 4.14
C ALA A 315 3.71 -2.97 3.53
N GLY A 316 2.68 -3.09 4.37
CA GLY A 316 1.32 -3.31 3.89
C GLY A 316 1.20 -4.63 3.13
N SER A 317 1.91 -5.68 3.57
CA SER A 317 2.10 -6.85 2.71
C SER A 317 0.89 -7.79 2.64
N LEU A 318 -0.17 -7.56 3.41
CA LEU A 318 -1.43 -8.31 3.33
C LEU A 318 -2.17 -8.04 2.01
N ILE A 319 -2.90 -9.03 1.50
CA ILE A 319 -3.74 -8.88 0.29
C ILE A 319 -4.75 -7.74 0.45
N GLU A 320 -5.33 -7.59 1.63
CA GLU A 320 -6.25 -6.49 1.99
C GLU A 320 -5.57 -5.13 1.90
N GLN A 321 -4.26 -5.11 2.11
CA GLN A 321 -3.37 -3.96 2.10
C GLN A 321 -2.49 -3.90 0.83
N TYR A 322 -2.90 -4.58 -0.24
CA TYR A 322 -2.29 -4.51 -1.58
C TYR A 322 -0.93 -5.23 -1.73
N GLY A 323 -0.54 -6.05 -0.75
CA GLY A 323 0.59 -6.98 -0.85
C GLY A 323 0.17 -8.41 -1.27
N ILE A 324 1.01 -9.40 -0.95
CA ILE A 324 0.84 -10.81 -1.35
C ILE A 324 0.45 -11.75 -0.20
N ASN A 325 0.67 -11.38 1.06
CA ASN A 325 0.38 -12.22 2.23
C ASN A 325 -1.13 -12.52 2.33
N PRO A 326 -1.55 -13.80 2.24
CA PRO A 326 -2.96 -14.16 2.33
C PRO A 326 -3.46 -14.34 3.78
N VAL A 327 -2.54 -14.43 4.73
CA VAL A 327 -2.73 -14.78 6.14
C VAL A 327 -2.06 -13.70 6.99
N ALA A 328 -2.67 -13.39 8.13
CA ALA A 328 -2.13 -12.40 9.07
C ALA A 328 -0.79 -12.88 9.67
N PRO A 329 0.11 -11.95 10.02
CA PRO A 329 1.41 -12.27 10.62
C PRO A 329 1.29 -12.69 12.09
N GLY A 330 2.39 -13.17 12.67
CA GLY A 330 2.52 -13.42 14.11
C GLY A 330 1.96 -14.77 14.56
N THR A 331 2.02 -15.78 13.68
CA THR A 331 1.48 -17.13 13.95
C THR A 331 2.55 -18.18 14.22
N GLN A 332 3.81 -17.88 13.91
CA GLN A 332 4.93 -18.81 14.07
C GLN A 332 5.78 -18.40 15.27
N SER A 333 5.91 -19.31 16.23
CA SER A 333 6.79 -19.16 17.38
C SER A 333 8.21 -19.63 17.07
N PHE A 334 9.18 -19.10 17.80
CA PHE A 334 10.56 -19.57 17.74
C PHE A 334 10.66 -21.00 18.32
N ASN A 335 11.53 -21.82 17.73
CA ASN A 335 11.76 -23.19 18.18
C ASN A 335 13.22 -23.64 18.05
N GLY A 336 14.15 -22.68 17.99
CA GLY A 336 15.58 -22.95 18.00
C GLY A 336 16.16 -23.05 19.41
N ASP A 337 17.42 -23.44 19.50
CA ASP A 337 18.06 -23.76 20.78
C ASP A 337 18.79 -22.56 21.43
N ASN A 338 19.26 -21.59 20.63
CA ASN A 338 20.01 -20.42 21.11
C ASN A 338 19.93 -19.26 20.09
N LEU A 339 19.94 -18.02 20.58
CA LEU A 339 19.94 -16.76 19.83
C LEU A 339 21.20 -15.90 20.07
N ASP A 340 22.25 -16.45 20.72
CA ASP A 340 23.48 -15.70 21.03
C ASP A 340 24.14 -15.12 19.78
N LEU A 341 24.19 -15.88 18.68
CA LEU A 341 24.80 -15.41 17.42
C LEU A 341 23.99 -14.29 16.78
N GLU A 342 22.67 -14.42 16.75
CA GLU A 342 21.79 -13.34 16.27
C GLU A 342 21.88 -12.10 17.17
N THR A 343 22.08 -12.28 18.47
CA THR A 343 22.27 -11.19 19.44
C THR A 343 23.60 -10.47 19.17
N GLU A 344 24.69 -11.21 18.98
CA GLU A 344 26.01 -10.68 18.62
C GLU A 344 25.94 -9.90 17.30
N GLU A 345 25.32 -10.46 16.25
CA GLU A 345 25.17 -9.78 14.96
C GLU A 345 24.40 -8.45 15.11
N VAL A 346 23.29 -8.45 15.85
CA VAL A 346 22.47 -7.24 16.03
C VAL A 346 23.20 -6.17 16.85
N PHE A 347 23.86 -6.53 17.95
CA PHE A 347 24.41 -5.54 18.87
C PHE A 347 25.90 -5.23 18.65
N GLU A 348 26.66 -6.11 18.02
CA GLU A 348 28.11 -5.91 17.81
C GLU A 348 28.44 -5.53 16.37
N GLU A 349 27.75 -6.12 15.38
CA GLU A 349 28.07 -5.89 13.96
C GLU A 349 27.25 -4.75 13.34
N CYS A 350 26.07 -4.45 13.87
CA CYS A 350 25.14 -3.47 13.31
C CYS A 350 25.22 -2.10 14.02
N SER A 351 26.10 -1.21 13.55
CA SER A 351 26.29 0.12 14.17
C SER A 351 25.02 0.99 14.20
N TRP A 352 24.10 0.78 13.24
CA TRP A 352 22.89 1.58 13.09
C TRP A 352 21.91 1.43 14.25
N VAL A 353 21.95 0.32 15.01
CA VAL A 353 21.11 0.15 16.21
C VAL A 353 21.39 1.27 17.20
N PHE A 354 22.67 1.49 17.51
CA PHE A 354 23.10 2.55 18.41
C PHE A 354 22.93 3.94 17.81
N ASP A 355 23.15 4.10 16.51
CA ASP A 355 22.93 5.39 15.84
C ASP A 355 21.45 5.80 15.91
N ASN A 356 20.53 4.87 15.69
CA ASN A 356 19.09 5.08 15.82
C ASN A 356 18.71 5.44 17.27
N MET A 357 19.21 4.68 18.26
CA MET A 357 18.98 4.97 19.68
C MET A 357 19.50 6.35 20.08
N LYS A 358 20.72 6.70 19.65
CA LYS A 358 21.32 8.00 19.93
C LYS A 358 20.53 9.14 19.30
N HIS A 359 20.10 8.96 18.05
CA HIS A 359 19.24 9.92 17.36
C HIS A 359 17.95 10.17 18.13
N ASP A 360 17.26 9.11 18.56
CA ASP A 360 16.02 9.21 19.33
C ASP A 360 16.23 9.89 20.69
N ILE A 361 17.31 9.55 21.42
CA ILE A 361 17.68 10.19 22.70
C ILE A 361 17.94 11.69 22.50
N ASP A 362 18.72 12.07 21.48
CA ASP A 362 19.05 13.47 21.21
C ASP A 362 17.79 14.27 20.84
N LEU A 363 16.88 13.67 20.07
CA LEU A 363 15.62 14.30 19.71
C LEU A 363 14.68 14.42 20.92
N ALA A 364 14.59 13.39 21.77
CA ALA A 364 13.84 13.44 23.02
C ALA A 364 14.36 14.53 23.97
N ARG A 365 15.68 14.69 24.08
CA ARG A 365 16.30 15.78 24.86
C ARG A 365 15.91 17.14 24.32
N ARG A 366 16.00 17.36 23.00
CA ARG A 366 15.57 18.61 22.37
C ARG A 366 14.09 18.91 22.62
N ARG A 367 13.22 17.90 22.53
CA ARG A 367 11.79 18.04 22.84
C ARG A 367 11.56 18.41 24.29
N LEU A 368 12.25 17.75 25.22
CA LEU A 368 12.17 18.06 26.65
C LEU A 368 12.64 19.48 26.95
N ASP A 369 13.74 19.92 26.36
CA ASP A 369 14.27 21.27 26.53
C ASP A 369 13.35 22.33 25.92
N ALA A 370 12.71 22.05 24.78
CA ALA A 370 11.67 22.89 24.22
C ALA A 370 10.47 23.02 25.17
N VAL A 371 9.96 21.91 25.73
CA VAL A 371 8.86 21.92 26.70
C VAL A 371 9.24 22.68 27.96
N LYS A 372 10.44 22.47 28.50
CA LYS A 372 10.96 23.22 29.65
C LYS A 372 11.07 24.72 29.35
N SER A 373 11.49 25.07 28.14
CA SER A 373 11.60 26.47 27.72
C SER A 373 10.22 27.12 27.59
N ILE A 374 9.25 26.43 27.00
CA ILE A 374 7.84 26.87 26.95
C ILE A 374 7.28 27.03 28.36
N LYS A 375 7.55 26.08 29.27
CA LYS A 375 7.11 26.16 30.66
C LYS A 375 7.73 27.36 31.39
N ARG A 376 9.04 27.59 31.26
CA ARG A 376 9.72 28.76 31.83
C ARG A 376 9.15 30.08 31.30
N LEU A 377 8.82 30.13 30.01
CA LEU A 377 8.11 31.27 29.43
C LEU A 377 6.72 31.40 30.05
N ALA A 378 5.93 30.33 30.13
CA ALA A 378 4.60 30.37 30.74
C ALA A 378 4.61 30.75 32.24
N ASP A 379 5.66 30.38 32.98
CA ASP A 379 5.82 30.69 34.41
C ASP A 379 6.39 32.10 34.64
N SER A 380 6.82 32.81 33.60
CA SER A 380 7.25 34.20 33.65
C SER A 380 6.02 35.11 33.60
N GLU A 381 5.82 35.95 34.63
CA GLU A 381 4.67 36.87 34.77
C GLU A 381 4.48 37.76 33.53
N ASP A 382 5.57 38.24 32.92
CA ASP A 382 5.54 39.04 31.68
C ASP A 382 4.97 38.26 30.48
N THR A 383 5.17 36.95 30.42
CA THR A 383 4.67 36.13 29.30
C THR A 383 3.24 35.67 29.52
N LEU A 384 2.74 35.60 30.76
CA LEU A 384 1.33 35.32 31.02
C LEU A 384 0.45 36.46 30.51
N ASP A 385 0.86 37.70 30.73
CA ASP A 385 0.17 38.88 30.17
C ASP A 385 0.31 38.92 28.64
N THR A 386 1.51 38.64 28.10
CA THR A 386 1.71 38.57 26.65
C THR A 386 0.91 37.44 25.99
N VAL A 387 0.81 36.25 26.61
CA VAL A 387 0.04 35.11 26.11
C VAL A 387 -1.46 35.38 26.24
N LYS A 388 -1.89 36.09 27.29
CA LYS A 388 -3.28 36.51 27.47
C LYS A 388 -3.68 37.52 26.39
N ASP A 389 -2.81 38.51 26.11
CA ASP A 389 -2.97 39.46 25.02
C ASP A 389 -2.99 38.76 23.65
N ILE A 390 -2.03 37.86 23.39
CA ILE A 390 -2.00 37.06 22.14
C ILE A 390 -3.27 36.21 22.03
N LYS A 391 -3.72 35.55 23.10
CA LYS A 391 -4.94 34.74 23.10
C LYS A 391 -6.18 35.59 22.85
N GLU A 392 -6.24 36.80 23.39
CA GLU A 392 -7.32 37.76 23.12
C GLU A 392 -7.28 38.25 21.67
N HIS A 393 -6.09 38.54 21.14
CA HIS A 393 -5.87 38.89 19.73
C HIS A 393 -6.23 37.74 18.78
N VAL A 394 -5.86 36.49 19.09
CA VAL A 394 -6.21 35.28 18.34
C VAL A 394 -7.71 35.03 18.40
N THR A 395 -8.35 35.22 19.55
CA THR A 395 -9.81 35.07 19.68
C THR A 395 -10.53 36.13 18.84
N LYS A 396 -10.10 37.40 18.90
CA LYS A 396 -10.61 38.48 18.04
C LYS A 396 -10.37 38.20 16.55
N ALA A 397 -9.19 37.68 16.18
CA ALA A 397 -8.87 37.31 14.81
C ALA A 397 -9.72 36.11 14.33
N SER A 398 -9.98 35.13 15.20
CA SER A 398 -10.83 33.98 14.89
C SER A 398 -12.30 34.38 14.75
N GLN A 399 -12.79 35.32 15.55
CA GLN A 399 -14.12 35.92 15.39
C GLN A 399 -14.24 36.66 14.06
N ARG A 400 -13.26 37.51 13.72
CA ARG A 400 -13.19 38.18 12.41
C ARG A 400 -13.09 37.17 11.26
N GLY A 401 -12.35 36.07 11.45
CA GLY A 401 -12.24 34.98 10.49
C GLY A 401 -13.58 34.28 10.26
N ALA A 402 -14.35 34.01 11.33
CA ALA A 402 -15.70 33.47 11.25
C ALA A 402 -16.66 34.44 10.55
N GLU A 403 -16.60 35.73 10.87
CA GLU A 403 -17.35 36.79 10.18
C GLU A 403 -16.98 36.87 8.69
N HIS A 404 -15.68 36.82 8.36
CA HIS A 404 -15.23 36.78 6.98
C HIS A 404 -15.71 35.53 6.26
N SER A 405 -15.70 34.36 6.93
CA SER A 405 -16.19 33.12 6.34
C SER A 405 -17.70 33.18 6.08
N LEU A 406 -18.48 33.81 6.97
CA LEU A 406 -19.90 34.09 6.74
C LEU A 406 -20.12 35.07 5.59
N ASN A 407 -19.30 36.12 5.50
CA ASN A 407 -19.35 37.10 4.41
C ASN A 407 -18.96 36.47 3.06
N VAL A 408 -17.96 35.58 3.03
CA VAL A 408 -17.56 34.81 1.84
C VAL A 408 -18.67 33.86 1.44
N ALA A 409 -19.32 33.17 2.39
CA ALA A 409 -20.46 32.30 2.10
C ALA A 409 -21.65 33.10 1.53
N ASP A 410 -21.93 34.29 2.05
CA ASP A 410 -22.98 35.18 1.53
C ASP A 410 -22.64 35.71 0.13
N LEU A 411 -21.40 36.16 -0.10
CA LEU A 411 -20.90 36.57 -1.41
C LEU A 411 -20.96 35.43 -2.43
N THR A 412 -20.58 34.22 -2.03
CA THR A 412 -20.67 33.02 -2.87
C THR A 412 -22.13 32.73 -3.24
N ARG A 413 -23.06 32.85 -2.29
CA ARG A 413 -24.50 32.69 -2.54
C ARG A 413 -25.04 33.77 -3.48
N LYS A 414 -24.62 35.03 -3.33
CA LYS A 414 -24.97 36.13 -4.24
C LYS A 414 -24.43 35.91 -5.64
N LEU A 415 -23.17 35.47 -5.75
CA LEU A 415 -22.52 35.14 -7.03
C LEU A 415 -23.25 33.99 -7.73
N GLN A 416 -23.61 32.94 -6.99
CA GLN A 416 -24.36 31.81 -7.55
C GLN A 416 -25.73 32.26 -8.07
N ARG A 417 -26.48 33.06 -7.30
CA ARG A 417 -27.77 33.63 -7.75
C ARG A 417 -27.62 34.50 -9.01
N ALA A 418 -26.57 35.31 -9.09
CA ALA A 418 -26.30 36.14 -10.27
C ALA A 418 -25.96 35.27 -11.49
N LYS A 419 -25.17 34.22 -11.30
CA LYS A 419 -24.83 33.24 -12.33
C LYS A 419 -26.08 32.51 -12.84
N ASP A 420 -26.96 32.07 -11.94
CA ASP A 420 -28.20 31.39 -12.29
C ASP A 420 -29.13 32.33 -13.09
N ALA A 421 -29.28 33.59 -12.66
CA ALA A 421 -30.06 34.60 -13.38
C ALA A 421 -29.49 34.91 -14.78
N GLU A 422 -28.17 34.94 -14.94
CA GLU A 422 -27.54 35.13 -16.25
C GLU A 422 -27.71 33.90 -17.15
N ASN A 423 -27.64 32.69 -16.59
CA ASN A 423 -27.95 31.46 -17.32
C ASN A 423 -29.40 31.45 -17.82
N ASP A 424 -30.37 31.87 -16.98
CA ASP A 424 -31.77 32.02 -17.38
C ASP A 424 -31.92 33.04 -18.50
N ARG A 425 -31.17 34.15 -18.44
CA ARG A 425 -31.15 35.16 -19.51
C ARG A 425 -30.60 34.59 -20.82
N ILE A 426 -29.49 33.84 -20.76
CA ILE A 426 -28.90 33.17 -21.92
C ILE A 426 -29.88 32.14 -22.51
N ALA A 427 -30.55 31.35 -21.68
CA ALA A 427 -31.56 30.38 -22.12
C ALA A 427 -32.71 31.07 -22.86
N ASN A 428 -33.25 32.16 -22.29
CA ASN A 428 -34.31 32.95 -22.93
C ASN A 428 -33.87 33.58 -24.26
N LEU A 429 -32.65 34.11 -24.34
CA LEU A 429 -32.08 34.64 -25.59
C LEU A 429 -31.88 33.54 -26.64
N THR A 430 -31.45 32.36 -26.21
CA THR A 430 -31.27 31.19 -27.09
C THR A 430 -32.62 30.75 -27.66
N GLU A 431 -33.66 30.64 -26.83
CA GLU A 431 -35.01 30.30 -27.28
C GLU A 431 -35.57 31.35 -28.26
N ALA A 432 -35.37 32.64 -27.98
CA ALA A 432 -35.77 33.72 -28.87
C ALA A 432 -35.03 33.67 -30.22
N SER A 433 -33.72 33.33 -30.20
CA SER A 433 -32.92 33.16 -31.42
C SER A 433 -33.43 31.99 -32.27
N VAL A 434 -33.70 30.83 -31.64
CA VAL A 434 -34.26 29.65 -32.32
C VAL A 434 -35.62 29.96 -32.95
N LYS A 435 -36.51 30.69 -32.24
CA LYS A 435 -37.80 31.15 -32.80
C LYS A 435 -37.59 32.06 -34.01
N LYS A 436 -36.67 33.02 -33.93
CA LYS A 436 -36.35 33.94 -35.04
C LYS A 436 -35.78 33.21 -36.25
N GLU A 437 -34.90 32.24 -36.06
CA GLU A 437 -34.40 31.37 -37.13
C GLU A 437 -35.53 30.55 -37.76
N GLY A 438 -36.45 30.01 -36.96
CA GLY A 438 -37.66 29.34 -37.43
C GLY A 438 -38.53 30.23 -38.32
N TYR A 439 -38.81 31.47 -37.91
CA TYR A 439 -39.54 32.44 -38.73
C TYR A 439 -38.80 32.81 -40.02
N THR A 440 -37.48 32.98 -39.95
CA THR A 440 -36.64 33.33 -41.11
C THR A 440 -36.63 32.18 -42.13
N SER A 441 -36.50 30.94 -41.65
CA SER A 441 -36.56 29.73 -42.47
C SER A 441 -37.94 29.55 -43.12
N PHE A 442 -39.03 29.75 -42.35
CA PHE A 442 -40.40 29.72 -42.87
C PHE A 442 -40.63 30.81 -43.93
N SER A 443 -40.26 32.05 -43.66
CA SER A 443 -40.37 33.18 -44.61
C SER A 443 -39.60 32.92 -45.90
N THR A 444 -38.36 32.42 -45.78
CA THR A 444 -37.54 32.02 -46.94
C THR A 444 -38.19 30.88 -47.73
N GLY A 445 -38.80 29.92 -47.04
CA GLY A 445 -39.55 28.82 -47.66
C GLY A 445 -40.78 29.30 -48.43
N VAL A 446 -41.57 30.20 -47.85
CA VAL A 446 -42.74 30.83 -48.49
C VAL A 446 -42.31 31.65 -49.71
N GLN A 447 -41.25 32.45 -49.59
CA GLN A 447 -40.75 33.25 -50.71
C GLN A 447 -40.30 32.35 -51.87
N LYS A 448 -39.53 31.30 -51.59
CA LYS A 448 -39.16 30.28 -52.60
C LYS A 448 -40.37 29.60 -53.24
N TRP A 449 -41.41 29.32 -52.46
CA TRP A 449 -42.65 28.72 -52.97
C TRP A 449 -43.41 29.67 -53.90
N LEU A 450 -43.53 30.96 -53.53
CA LEU A 450 -44.14 32.00 -54.37
C LEU A 450 -43.39 32.18 -55.69
N THR A 451 -42.05 32.24 -55.67
CA THR A 451 -41.22 32.39 -56.88
C THR A 451 -41.31 31.18 -57.83
N ARG A 452 -41.74 30.00 -57.36
CA ARG A 452 -41.97 28.82 -58.23
C ARG A 452 -43.35 28.78 -58.87
N ARG A 453 -44.29 29.60 -58.39
CA ARG A 453 -45.71 29.60 -58.81
C ARG A 453 -46.04 30.78 -59.73
N MET A 454 -45.23 31.84 -59.70
CA MET A 454 -45.17 32.89 -60.74
C MET A 454 -44.26 32.43 -61.86
#